data_AF-A0A940VU63-F1
#
_entry.id   AF-A0A940VU63-F1
#
_cell.length_a   1.000
_cell.length_b   1.000
_cell.length_c   1.000
_cell.angle_alpha   90.00
_cell.angle_beta   90.00
_cell.angle_gamma   90.00
#
_symmetry.space_group_name_H-M   'P 1'
#
loop_
_entity.id
_entity.type
_entity.pdbx_description
1 polymer ?
#
loop_
_entity_poly.entity_id
_entity_poly.type
_entity_poly.pdbx_seq_one_letter_code
_entity_poly.pdbx_strand_id
1 'polypeptide(L)'
;MKTHRVQFIAHGVFTLPSGKKTDNWMRRMIMRAISNPELIKVLDAHTHKIYYGCNQECYNTEWQGRSGCAPAVAPNIILYLSHTQDIPRFEKNCSIKEKCVSVLEELWTFVTPTLAGIPSTRMFSDTVLAYAKANGLNVECFVYDVPDNKTSKPPLAEMVNFIKNAL
;
A
#
# COMPACT_ATOMS: atom_id res chain seq x y z
N MET A 1 22.41 6.68 5.77
CA MET A 1 21.23 6.09 5.10
C MET A 1 19.98 6.58 5.82
N LYS A 2 19.00 7.16 5.11
CA LYS A 2 17.70 7.52 5.70
C LYS A 2 16.83 6.26 5.78
N THR A 3 16.37 5.91 6.98
CA THR A 3 15.40 4.82 7.19
C THR A 3 14.00 5.32 6.86
N HIS A 4 13.27 4.60 6.01
CA HIS A 4 11.87 4.94 5.68
C HIS A 4 10.92 4.12 6.54
N ARG A 5 9.86 4.77 7.04
CA ARG A 5 8.83 4.14 7.87
C ARG A 5 7.63 3.77 7.02
N VAL A 6 7.24 2.50 7.07
CA VAL A 6 5.96 2.02 6.52
C VAL A 6 5.06 1.65 7.68
N GLN A 7 3.78 2.03 7.56
CA GLN A 7 2.79 1.80 8.59
C GLN A 7 1.56 1.13 8.01
N PHE A 8 1.07 0.13 8.73
CA PHE A 8 -0.14 -0.60 8.38
C PHE A 8 -1.17 -0.51 9.50
N ILE A 9 -2.44 -0.32 9.11
CA ILE A 9 -3.59 -0.45 10.00
C ILE A 9 -4.37 -1.70 9.57
N ALA A 10 -4.53 -2.64 10.48
CA ALA A 10 -5.34 -3.84 10.26
C ALA A 10 -6.81 -3.54 10.57
N HIS A 11 -7.74 -3.90 9.69
CA HIS A 11 -9.17 -3.89 10.02
C HIS A 11 -9.96 -4.86 9.15
N GLY A 12 -10.85 -5.66 9.76
CA GLY A 12 -11.87 -6.43 9.04
C GLY A 12 -12.87 -5.51 8.33
N VAL A 13 -13.20 -5.89 7.08
CA VAL A 13 -14.16 -5.36 6.09
C VAL A 13 -15.05 -4.18 6.54
N PHE A 14 -15.04 -3.08 5.77
CA PHE A 14 -15.93 -1.93 5.94
C PHE A 14 -16.87 -1.72 4.74
N THR A 15 -18.16 -1.54 5.01
CA THR A 15 -19.14 -0.93 4.10
C THR A 15 -19.33 0.55 4.49
N LEU A 16 -19.46 1.42 3.48
CA LEU A 16 -19.68 2.86 3.66
C LEU A 16 -21.17 3.19 3.85
N PRO A 17 -21.56 4.02 4.84
CA PRO A 17 -22.88 4.66 4.85
C PRO A 17 -22.86 5.97 4.05
N SER A 18 -23.90 6.18 3.24
CA SER A 18 -24.17 7.41 2.52
C SER A 18 -24.93 8.42 3.39
N GLY A 19 -24.49 9.68 3.41
CA GLY A 19 -25.26 10.78 4.04
C GLY A 19 -24.46 12.08 4.21
N LYS A 20 -24.86 13.13 3.49
CA LYS A 20 -24.22 14.47 3.49
C LYS A 20 -24.62 15.30 4.72
N LYS A 21 -23.63 15.92 5.40
CA LYS A 21 -23.69 17.29 5.97
C LYS A 21 -22.29 17.89 6.03
N THR A 22 -22.05 18.93 5.22
CA THR A 22 -20.91 19.86 5.28
C THR A 22 -21.39 21.09 6.09
N ASP A 23 -20.64 21.73 6.99
CA ASP A 23 -19.58 22.69 6.64
C ASP A 23 -18.66 23.08 7.83
N ASN A 24 -18.71 22.40 8.98
CA ASN A 24 -17.87 22.77 10.16
C ASN A 24 -16.82 21.71 10.57
N TRP A 25 -16.80 20.56 9.90
CA TRP A 25 -15.87 19.46 10.22
C TRP A 25 -14.53 19.54 9.47
N MET A 26 -14.45 20.30 8.36
CA MET A 26 -13.21 20.42 7.56
C MET A 26 -12.12 21.28 8.25
N ARG A 27 -12.49 22.21 9.14
CA ARG A 27 -11.53 23.13 9.81
C ARG A 27 -10.58 22.47 10.82
N ARG A 28 -10.77 21.18 11.13
CA ARG A 28 -9.89 20.37 11.99
C ARG A 28 -9.37 19.11 11.31
N MET A 29 -9.39 19.06 9.97
CA MET A 29 -8.80 17.95 9.24
C MET A 29 -7.28 18.15 9.16
N ILE A 30 -6.50 17.28 9.79
CA ILE A 30 -5.06 17.25 9.51
C ILE A 30 -4.90 16.72 8.08
N MET A 31 -4.61 17.60 7.13
CA MET A 31 -4.22 17.19 5.77
C MET A 31 -2.74 16.83 5.79
N ARG A 32 -2.44 15.54 5.89
CA ARG A 32 -1.11 14.96 5.63
C ARG A 32 -1.23 14.05 4.43
N ALA A 33 -0.23 14.08 3.56
CA ALA A 33 -0.15 13.26 2.36
C ALA A 33 1.29 12.75 2.20
N ILE A 34 1.46 11.64 1.47
CA ILE A 34 2.78 11.20 1.04
C ILE A 34 3.44 12.29 0.18
N SER A 35 4.77 12.40 0.25
CA SER A 35 5.52 13.34 -0.57
C SER A 35 5.62 12.82 -2.01
N ASN A 36 5.47 13.69 -3.01
CA ASN A 36 5.61 13.32 -4.43
C ASN A 36 4.70 12.12 -4.85
N PRO A 37 3.36 12.22 -4.74
CA PRO A 37 2.44 11.17 -5.18
C PRO A 37 2.57 10.81 -6.68
N GLU A 38 3.19 11.69 -7.45
CA GLU A 38 3.56 11.50 -8.85
C GLU A 38 4.47 10.27 -9.08
N LEU A 39 5.24 9.85 -8.07
CA LEU A 39 6.18 8.73 -8.15
C LEU A 39 5.51 7.36 -8.33
N ILE A 40 4.21 7.26 -8.07
CA ILE A 40 3.44 6.02 -8.26
C ILE A 40 2.44 6.14 -9.40
N LYS A 41 2.54 7.15 -10.26
CA LYS A 41 1.64 7.27 -11.42
C LYS A 41 1.88 6.14 -12.40
N VAL A 42 0.80 5.57 -12.91
CA VAL A 42 0.81 4.49 -13.91
C VAL A 42 -0.04 4.93 -15.10
N LEU A 43 0.56 5.03 -16.28
CA LEU A 43 -0.11 5.25 -17.55
C LEU A 43 -0.56 3.91 -18.13
N ASP A 44 -1.85 3.81 -18.44
CA ASP A 44 -2.38 2.73 -19.26
C ASP A 44 -2.23 3.14 -20.73
N ALA A 45 -1.33 2.49 -21.46
CA ALA A 45 -0.96 2.85 -22.83
C ALA A 45 -2.13 2.70 -23.83
N HIS A 46 -3.09 1.83 -23.52
CA HIS A 46 -4.24 1.58 -24.38
C HIS A 46 -5.31 2.67 -24.21
N THR A 47 -5.61 3.04 -22.97
CA THR A 47 -6.68 3.99 -22.65
C THR A 47 -6.19 5.43 -22.48
N HIS A 48 -4.87 5.64 -22.43
CA HIS A 48 -4.21 6.91 -22.11
C HIS A 48 -4.62 7.51 -20.76
N LYS A 49 -5.14 6.67 -19.85
CA LYS A 49 -5.54 7.08 -18.50
C LYS A 49 -4.37 6.93 -17.53
N ILE A 50 -4.30 7.87 -16.59
CA ILE A 50 -3.32 7.85 -15.50
C ILE A 50 -4.02 7.36 -14.22
N TYR A 51 -3.41 6.37 -13.59
CA TYR A 51 -3.79 5.81 -12.30
C TYR A 51 -2.68 6.07 -11.27
N TYR A 52 -2.99 5.89 -9.98
CA TYR A 52 -2.01 5.96 -8.90
C TYR A 52 -1.83 4.56 -8.31
N GLY A 53 -0.68 3.96 -8.58
CA GLY A 53 -0.35 2.59 -8.24
C GLY A 53 -0.95 1.55 -9.18
N CYS A 54 -0.42 0.33 -9.11
CA CYS A 54 -1.02 -0.84 -9.74
C CYS A 54 -2.14 -1.41 -8.85
N ASN A 55 -3.11 -2.14 -9.44
CA ASN A 55 -4.22 -2.78 -8.73
C ASN A 55 -4.30 -4.29 -9.05
N GLN A 56 -5.14 -5.05 -8.33
CA GLN A 56 -5.27 -6.50 -8.55
C GLN A 56 -5.84 -6.87 -9.93
N GLU A 57 -6.54 -5.96 -10.61
CA GLU A 57 -7.03 -6.16 -11.97
C GLU A 57 -5.91 -6.08 -13.03
N CYS A 58 -4.72 -5.66 -12.63
CA CYS A 58 -3.54 -5.70 -13.50
C CYS A 58 -2.97 -7.12 -13.66
N TYR A 59 -3.40 -8.09 -12.84
CA TYR A 59 -2.96 -9.48 -12.98
C TYR A 59 -3.64 -10.20 -14.15
N ASN A 60 -2.91 -11.14 -14.75
CA ASN A 60 -3.39 -11.89 -15.91
C ASN A 60 -4.18 -13.17 -15.54
N THR A 61 -4.07 -13.66 -14.30
CA THR A 61 -4.76 -14.88 -13.88
C THR A 61 -5.97 -14.59 -12.99
N GLU A 62 -6.99 -15.43 -13.09
CA GLU A 62 -8.22 -15.31 -12.31
C GLU A 62 -7.96 -15.41 -10.79
N TRP A 63 -7.04 -16.27 -10.38
CA TRP A 63 -6.70 -16.44 -8.96
C TRP A 63 -6.08 -15.16 -8.39
N GLN A 64 -5.14 -14.56 -9.12
CA GLN A 64 -4.51 -13.30 -8.73
C GLN A 64 -5.50 -12.15 -8.77
N GLY A 65 -6.36 -12.08 -9.78
CA GLY A 65 -7.43 -11.08 -9.85
C GLY A 65 -8.45 -11.17 -8.69
N ARG A 66 -8.61 -12.33 -8.06
CA ARG A 66 -9.52 -12.53 -6.91
C ARG A 66 -8.84 -12.41 -5.55
N SER A 67 -7.55 -12.76 -5.45
CA SER A 67 -6.82 -12.84 -4.17
C SER A 67 -5.70 -11.81 -4.07
N GLY A 68 -5.54 -10.94 -5.07
CA GLY A 68 -4.39 -10.06 -5.24
C GLY A 68 -4.44 -8.74 -4.50
N CYS A 69 -5.38 -8.50 -3.58
CA CYS A 69 -5.48 -7.21 -2.89
C CYS A 69 -4.18 -6.87 -2.14
N ALA A 70 -3.65 -7.78 -1.31
CA ALA A 70 -2.38 -7.59 -0.62
C ALA A 70 -1.16 -7.65 -1.59
N PRO A 71 -1.04 -8.64 -2.49
CA PRO A 71 -0.03 -8.66 -3.54
C PRO A 71 0.02 -7.42 -4.44
N ALA A 72 -1.09 -6.69 -4.61
CA ALA A 72 -1.13 -5.46 -5.38
C ALA A 72 -0.74 -4.21 -4.55
N VAL A 73 -0.88 -4.26 -3.22
CA VAL A 73 -0.46 -3.16 -2.33
C VAL A 73 1.06 -3.14 -2.17
N ALA A 74 1.71 -4.30 -2.03
CA ALA A 74 3.15 -4.37 -1.78
C ALA A 74 4.00 -3.67 -2.87
N PRO A 75 3.73 -3.86 -4.19
CA PRO A 75 4.43 -3.16 -5.27
C PRO A 75 4.36 -1.64 -5.14
N ASN A 76 3.20 -1.09 -4.80
CA ASN A 76 3.02 0.35 -4.68
C ASN A 76 3.91 0.95 -3.57
N ILE A 77 4.05 0.23 -2.46
CA ILE A 77 4.94 0.61 -1.35
C ILE A 77 6.40 0.55 -1.80
N ILE A 78 6.80 -0.56 -2.41
CA ILE A 78 8.17 -0.79 -2.87
C ILE A 78 8.59 0.21 -3.96
N LEU A 79 7.72 0.48 -4.93
CA LEU A 79 7.96 1.46 -5.98
C LEU A 79 8.16 2.85 -5.39
N TYR A 80 7.26 3.29 -4.52
CA TYR A 80 7.40 4.57 -3.85
C TYR A 80 8.73 4.68 -3.08
N LEU A 81 9.07 3.66 -2.28
CA LEU A 81 10.30 3.65 -1.49
C LEU A 81 11.57 3.60 -2.33
N SER A 82 11.56 2.87 -3.44
CA SER A 82 12.70 2.80 -4.34
C SER A 82 13.02 4.15 -4.98
N HIS A 83 12.00 4.93 -5.33
CA HIS A 83 12.16 6.29 -5.86
C HIS A 83 12.63 7.27 -4.79
N THR A 84 12.14 7.18 -3.54
CA THR A 84 12.60 8.07 -2.47
C THR A 84 13.97 7.71 -1.91
N GLN A 85 14.43 6.47 -2.09
CA GLN A 85 15.77 6.00 -1.69
C GLN A 85 16.80 6.03 -2.84
N ASP A 86 16.40 6.48 -4.04
CA ASP A 86 17.23 6.51 -5.25
C ASP A 86 17.85 5.15 -5.60
N ILE A 87 17.07 4.07 -5.46
CA ILE A 87 17.51 2.71 -5.79
C ILE A 87 17.24 2.44 -7.27
N PRO A 88 18.28 2.20 -8.10
CA PRO A 88 18.15 2.12 -9.56
C PRO A 88 17.46 0.86 -10.09
N ARG A 89 16.96 -0.02 -9.21
CA ARG A 89 16.39 -1.34 -9.57
C ARG A 89 15.04 -1.23 -10.28
N PHE A 90 14.19 -0.33 -9.82
CA PHE A 90 12.97 0.02 -10.53
C PHE A 90 13.33 1.26 -11.33
N GLU A 91 13.50 1.11 -12.65
CA GLU A 91 13.59 2.28 -13.51
C GLU A 91 12.49 3.27 -13.10
N LYS A 92 12.73 4.58 -13.24
CA LYS A 92 11.70 5.63 -13.11
C LYS A 92 10.50 5.47 -14.08
N ASN A 93 10.42 4.32 -14.76
CA ASN A 93 9.57 3.95 -15.86
C ASN A 93 8.56 2.84 -15.50
N CYS A 94 8.33 2.51 -14.22
CA CYS A 94 7.08 1.81 -13.83
C CYS A 94 5.82 2.67 -14.07
N SER A 95 5.99 3.83 -14.70
CA SER A 95 4.96 4.71 -15.22
C SER A 95 4.08 4.11 -16.31
N ILE A 96 4.25 2.85 -16.69
CA ILE A 96 3.50 2.17 -17.74
C ILE A 96 2.92 0.87 -17.16
N LYS A 97 1.61 0.67 -17.35
CA LYS A 97 0.84 -0.45 -16.76
C LYS A 97 1.47 -1.82 -17.04
N GLU A 98 2.00 -2.04 -18.24
CA GLU A 98 2.61 -3.31 -18.64
C GLU A 98 3.90 -3.60 -17.83
N LYS A 99 4.68 -2.57 -17.48
CA LYS A 99 5.84 -2.69 -16.58
C LYS A 99 5.43 -2.89 -15.11
N CYS A 100 4.27 -2.37 -14.72
CA CYS A 100 3.65 -2.63 -13.41
C CYS A 100 3.36 -4.13 -13.21
N VAL A 101 2.92 -4.84 -14.27
CA VAL A 101 2.60 -6.27 -14.20
C VAL A 101 3.83 -7.11 -13.84
N SER A 102 5.00 -6.83 -14.41
CA SER A 102 6.20 -7.61 -14.07
C SER A 102 6.59 -7.46 -12.59
N VAL A 103 6.42 -6.26 -12.03
CA VAL A 103 6.66 -6.01 -10.59
C VAL A 103 5.60 -6.71 -9.73
N LEU A 104 4.34 -6.67 -10.15
CA LEU A 104 3.25 -7.39 -9.49
C LEU A 104 3.49 -8.90 -9.44
N GLU A 105 3.95 -9.50 -10.53
CA GLU A 105 4.29 -10.93 -10.63
C GLU A 105 5.53 -11.29 -9.80
N GLU A 106 6.55 -10.42 -9.77
CA GLU A 106 7.72 -10.63 -8.93
C GLU A 106 7.34 -10.65 -7.44
N LEU A 107 6.62 -9.63 -6.96
CA LEU A 107 6.23 -9.55 -5.56
C LEU A 107 5.16 -10.57 -5.19
N TRP A 108 4.36 -11.05 -6.14
CA TRP A 108 3.42 -12.15 -5.90
C TRP A 108 4.14 -13.36 -5.28
N THR A 109 5.37 -13.67 -5.72
CA THR A 109 6.15 -14.80 -5.19
C THR A 109 6.56 -14.64 -3.72
N PHE A 110 6.62 -13.41 -3.22
CA PHE A 110 6.92 -13.10 -1.82
C PHE A 110 5.64 -12.98 -0.98
N VAL A 111 4.58 -12.43 -1.57
CA VAL A 111 3.34 -12.06 -0.89
C VAL A 111 2.21 -13.00 -1.32
N THR A 112 2.50 -14.27 -1.63
CA THR A 112 1.50 -15.20 -2.17
C THR A 112 0.38 -15.46 -1.15
N PRO A 113 -0.89 -15.18 -1.48
CA PRO A 113 -2.00 -15.43 -0.56
C PRO A 113 -2.20 -16.93 -0.31
N THR A 114 -2.60 -17.27 0.92
CA THR A 114 -3.12 -18.61 1.23
C THR A 114 -4.57 -18.76 0.75
N LEU A 115 -5.19 -19.92 0.95
CA LEU A 115 -6.65 -20.08 0.74
C LEU A 115 -7.49 -19.09 1.56
N ALA A 116 -6.96 -18.62 2.70
CA ALA A 116 -7.58 -17.60 3.54
C ALA A 116 -7.10 -16.17 3.21
N GLY A 117 -6.40 -15.97 2.09
CA GLY A 117 -5.74 -14.72 1.76
C GLY A 117 -4.49 -14.48 2.61
N ILE A 118 -4.24 -13.22 2.96
CA ILE A 118 -3.23 -12.81 3.95
C ILE A 118 -3.96 -12.38 5.23
N PRO A 119 -4.11 -13.27 6.23
CA PRO A 119 -5.03 -13.08 7.34
C PRO A 119 -4.54 -12.09 8.40
N SER A 120 -3.29 -11.63 8.33
CA SER A 120 -2.75 -10.67 9.30
C SER A 120 -1.81 -9.66 8.65
N THR A 121 -1.82 -8.45 9.20
CA THR A 121 -0.90 -7.39 8.81
C THR A 121 0.56 -7.76 9.09
N ARG A 122 0.82 -8.58 10.11
CA ARG A 122 2.16 -9.08 10.40
C ARG A 122 2.68 -10.00 9.29
N MET A 123 1.85 -10.93 8.82
CA MET A 123 2.21 -11.77 7.67
C MET A 123 2.49 -10.90 6.44
N PHE A 124 1.67 -9.88 6.19
CA PHE A 124 1.92 -8.93 5.11
C PHE A 124 3.25 -8.18 5.29
N SER A 125 3.48 -7.56 6.45
CA SER A 125 4.69 -6.77 6.70
C SER A 125 5.95 -7.62 6.61
N ASP A 126 5.92 -8.86 7.11
CA ASP A 126 7.08 -9.76 7.09
C ASP A 126 7.48 -10.09 5.64
N THR A 127 6.51 -10.32 4.75
CA THR A 127 6.78 -10.56 3.32
C THR A 127 7.34 -9.32 2.61
N VAL A 128 6.81 -8.13 2.90
CA VAL A 128 7.32 -6.85 2.36
C VAL A 128 8.74 -6.58 2.86
N LEU A 129 9.03 -6.81 4.13
CA LEU A 129 10.37 -6.65 4.71
C LEU A 129 11.35 -7.67 4.14
N ALA A 130 10.93 -8.93 3.94
CA ALA A 130 11.75 -9.94 3.30
C ALA A 130 12.14 -9.52 1.88
N TYR A 131 11.18 -9.03 1.10
CA TYR A 131 11.43 -8.48 -0.23
C TYR A 131 12.38 -7.28 -0.18
N ALA A 132 12.12 -6.32 0.71
CA ALA A 132 12.95 -5.12 0.87
C ALA A 132 14.41 -5.49 1.18
N LYS A 133 14.62 -6.39 2.15
CA LYS A 133 15.95 -6.89 2.52
C LYS A 133 16.66 -7.59 1.36
N ALA A 134 15.96 -8.45 0.63
CA ALA A 134 16.52 -9.15 -0.53
C ALA A 134 16.98 -8.19 -1.63
N ASN A 135 16.40 -6.98 -1.69
CA ASN A 135 16.63 -5.98 -2.73
C ASN A 135 17.37 -4.74 -2.24
N GLY A 136 18.00 -4.80 -1.05
CA GLY A 136 18.82 -3.71 -0.51
C GLY A 136 18.04 -2.45 -0.10
N LEU A 137 16.72 -2.53 0.04
CA LEU A 137 15.88 -1.44 0.54
C LEU A 137 16.01 -1.36 2.07
N ASN A 138 16.28 -0.16 2.59
CA ASN A 138 16.33 0.09 4.03
C ASN A 138 14.96 0.55 4.53
N VAL A 139 14.16 -0.40 5.03
CA VAL A 139 12.76 -0.18 5.43
C VAL A 139 12.58 -0.59 6.89
N GLU A 140 11.97 0.29 7.66
CA GLU A 140 11.45 -0.01 9.00
C GLU A 140 9.93 -0.06 8.91
N CYS A 141 9.34 -1.16 9.39
CA CYS A 141 7.90 -1.34 9.38
C CYS A 141 7.34 -1.28 10.80
N PHE A 142 6.29 -0.47 10.97
CA PHE A 142 5.53 -0.41 12.21
C PHE A 142 4.11 -0.90 11.94
N VAL A 143 3.60 -1.73 12.83
CA VAL A 143 2.23 -2.25 12.76
C VAL A 143 1.44 -1.70 13.93
N TYR A 144 0.24 -1.19 13.66
CA TYR A 144 -0.70 -0.78 14.67
C TYR A 144 -1.93 -1.69 14.61
N ASP A 145 -2.01 -2.61 15.58
CA ASP A 145 -3.10 -3.57 15.66
C ASP A 145 -4.36 -2.89 16.19
N VAL A 146 -5.45 -3.02 15.44
CA VAL A 146 -6.77 -2.57 15.86
C VAL A 146 -7.60 -3.78 16.25
N PRO A 147 -7.96 -3.94 17.53
CA PRO A 147 -8.75 -5.08 17.98
C PRO A 147 -10.11 -5.15 17.28
N ASP A 148 -10.56 -6.35 16.96
CA ASP A 148 -11.90 -6.56 16.35
C ASP A 148 -13.03 -6.13 17.29
N ASN A 149 -12.82 -6.31 18.59
CA ASN A 149 -13.76 -5.88 19.62
C ASN A 149 -13.95 -4.36 19.58
N LYS A 150 -15.17 -3.92 19.25
CA LYS A 150 -15.54 -2.50 19.16
C LYS A 150 -15.23 -1.69 20.42
N THR A 151 -15.35 -2.30 21.59
CA THR A 151 -15.10 -1.61 22.88
C THR A 151 -13.62 -1.40 23.17
N SER A 152 -12.75 -2.17 22.52
CA SER A 152 -11.29 -2.07 22.63
C SER A 152 -10.66 -1.33 21.45
N LYS A 153 -11.46 -0.81 20.51
CA LYS A 153 -10.94 -0.06 19.38
C LYS A 153 -10.38 1.28 19.84
N PRO A 154 -9.13 1.60 19.47
CA PRO A 154 -8.54 2.88 19.80
C PRO A 154 -9.29 4.02 19.11
N PRO A 155 -9.23 5.24 19.66
CA PRO A 155 -9.84 6.40 19.03
C PRO A 155 -9.26 6.66 17.64
N LEU A 156 -10.09 7.13 16.70
CA LEU A 156 -9.64 7.49 15.35
C LEU A 156 -8.46 8.47 15.35
N ALA A 157 -8.42 9.39 16.32
CA ALA A 157 -7.33 10.35 16.47
C ALA A 157 -5.96 9.67 16.73
N GLU A 158 -5.96 8.54 17.46
CA GLU A 158 -4.76 7.76 17.74
C GLU A 158 -4.27 7.04 16.48
N MET A 159 -5.17 6.38 15.75
CA MET A 159 -4.86 5.76 14.45
C MET A 159 -4.33 6.78 13.44
N VAL A 160 -4.95 7.97 13.38
CA VAL A 160 -4.50 9.06 12.52
C VAL A 160 -3.12 9.57 12.94
N ASN A 161 -2.85 9.69 14.25
CA ASN A 161 -1.52 10.09 14.74
C ASN A 161 -0.46 9.02 14.46
N PHE A 162 -0.82 7.73 14.49
CA PHE A 162 0.05 6.66 14.05
C PHE A 162 0.49 6.92 12.60
N ILE A 163 -0.45 7.01 11.64
CA ILE A 163 -0.19 7.25 10.20
C ILE A 163 0.70 8.48 9.98
N LYS A 164 0.45 9.57 10.71
CA LYS A 164 1.23 10.81 10.56
C LYS A 164 2.72 10.63 10.81
N ASN A 165 3.12 9.65 11.61
CA ASN A 165 4.53 9.42 11.92
C ASN A 165 5.28 8.70 10.77
N ALA A 166 4.59 8.26 9.72
CA ALA A 166 5.17 7.70 8.50
C ALA A 166 5.16 8.66 7.28
N LEU A 167 4.49 9.83 7.39
CA LEU A 167 4.38 10.83 6.33
C LEU A 167 5.39 11.96 6.52
#